data_AF-A0A0P7Z7I4-F1
#
_entry.id   AF-A0A0P7Z7I4-F1
#
_cell.length_a   1.000
_cell.length_b   1.000
_cell.length_c   1.000
_cell.angle_alpha   90.00
_cell.angle_beta   90.00
_cell.angle_gamma   90.00
#
_symmetry.space_group_name_H-M   'P 1'
#
loop_
_entity.id
_entity.type
_entity.pdbx_description
1 polymer ?
#
loop_
_entity_poly.entity_id
_entity_poly.type
_entity_poly.pdbx_seq_one_letter_code
_entity_poly.pdbx_strand_id
1 'polypeptide(L)'
;MADPLWGGTTVAQRVALLSLTALGGVGERVANDNAPEYALRPAFLSTFALATDQGSKLGLSNNKSIICYYNTYQIVQFNRLPLVISFIASSSANTGLIISLEKDLAPLIEDLRQVVEVA
;
A
#
# COMPACT_ATOMS: atom_id res chain seq x y z
N MET A 1 -16.74 19.84 -6.99
CA MET A 1 -16.04 20.02 -8.28
C MET A 1 -15.28 18.74 -8.54
N ALA A 2 -15.77 17.89 -9.45
CA ALA A 2 -15.16 16.59 -9.74
C ALA A 2 -13.98 16.79 -10.70
N ASP A 3 -12.83 16.21 -10.36
CA ASP A 3 -11.60 16.28 -11.16
C ASP A 3 -11.79 15.45 -12.47
N PRO A 4 -11.64 16.04 -13.67
CA PRO A 4 -11.94 15.37 -14.94
C PRO A 4 -10.97 14.23 -15.32
N LEU A 5 -9.90 13.99 -14.54
CA LEU A 5 -8.78 13.15 -14.94
C LEU A 5 -8.89 11.67 -14.53
N TRP A 6 -9.99 11.24 -13.89
CA TRP A 6 -10.17 9.87 -13.36
C TRP A 6 -11.33 9.09 -13.99
N GLY A 7 -11.66 9.39 -15.26
CA GLY A 7 -12.83 8.87 -16.00
C GLY A 7 -12.76 7.43 -16.52
N GLY A 8 -11.86 6.59 -16.01
CA GLY A 8 -11.71 5.18 -16.41
C GLY A 8 -12.27 4.21 -15.38
N THR A 9 -12.96 3.15 -15.83
CA THR A 9 -13.72 2.19 -15.01
C THR A 9 -12.90 1.04 -14.43
N THR A 10 -11.59 0.95 -14.68
CA THR A 10 -10.77 -0.18 -14.21
C THR A 10 -9.98 0.15 -12.93
N VAL A 11 -9.79 -0.84 -12.06
CA VAL A 11 -9.02 -0.71 -10.80
C VAL A 11 -7.59 -0.22 -11.06
N ALA A 12 -6.98 -0.66 -12.17
CA ALA A 12 -5.66 -0.24 -12.62
C ALA A 12 -5.55 1.27 -12.90
N GLN A 13 -6.65 1.94 -13.26
CA GLN A 13 -6.67 3.38 -13.54
C GLN A 13 -6.81 4.26 -12.30
N ARG A 14 -6.99 3.67 -11.10
CA ARG A 14 -7.18 4.42 -9.84
C ARG A 14 -6.11 4.16 -8.79
N VAL A 15 -5.27 3.15 -8.99
CA VAL A 15 -4.04 2.94 -8.20
C VAL A 15 -2.93 3.76 -8.85
N ALA A 16 -2.45 4.78 -8.15
CA ALA A 16 -1.34 5.61 -8.60
C ALA A 16 0.02 4.91 -8.40
N LEU A 17 0.10 4.04 -7.38
CA LEU A 17 1.31 3.31 -7.02
C LEU A 17 1.01 1.96 -6.39
N LEU A 18 1.77 0.94 -6.81
CA LEU A 18 2.06 -0.26 -6.02
C LEU A 18 3.52 -0.20 -5.56
N SER A 19 3.76 -0.23 -4.24
CA SER A 19 5.10 -0.34 -3.66
C SER A 19 5.17 -1.58 -2.78
N LEU A 20 6.14 -2.45 -3.06
CA LEU A 20 6.54 -3.53 -2.16
C LEU A 20 7.80 -3.09 -1.44
N THR A 21 7.77 -3.06 -0.12
CA THR A 21 8.87 -2.52 0.67
C THR A 21 9.19 -3.47 1.81
N ALA A 22 10.46 -3.83 1.98
CA ALA A 22 10.91 -4.52 3.19
C ALA A 22 10.82 -3.53 4.37
N LEU A 23 10.74 -4.02 5.61
CA LEU A 23 10.54 -3.19 6.83
C LEU A 23 11.55 -2.02 7.03
N GLY A 24 12.62 -1.95 6.23
CA GLY A 24 13.59 -0.83 6.19
C GLY A 24 13.32 0.27 5.15
N GLY A 25 12.21 0.26 4.41
CA GLY A 25 11.85 1.35 3.49
C GLY A 25 12.46 1.26 2.07
N VAL A 26 13.23 0.20 1.78
CA VAL A 26 13.81 -0.07 0.45
C VAL A 26 13.01 -1.18 -0.24
N GLY A 27 12.68 -1.00 -1.52
CA GLY A 27 11.89 -1.99 -2.24
C GLY A 27 11.56 -1.60 -3.69
N GLU A 28 10.88 -2.51 -4.38
CA GLU A 28 10.48 -2.34 -5.77
C GLU A 28 9.13 -1.61 -5.85
N ARG A 29 9.02 -0.67 -6.79
CA ARG A 29 7.86 0.20 -6.91
C ARG A 29 7.46 0.39 -8.37
N VAL A 30 6.16 0.37 -8.60
CA VAL A 30 5.56 0.68 -9.90
C VAL A 30 4.62 1.86 -9.68
N ALA A 31 5.06 3.03 -10.15
CA ALA A 31 4.34 4.29 -10.05
C ALA A 31 3.93 4.77 -11.44
N ASN A 32 2.74 5.34 -11.57
CA ASN A 32 2.43 6.20 -12.71
C ASN A 32 2.73 7.67 -12.37
N ASP A 33 2.67 8.54 -13.38
CA ASP A 33 2.96 9.98 -13.24
C ASP A 33 2.00 10.71 -12.28
N ASN A 34 0.89 10.09 -11.87
CA ASN A 34 -0.08 10.67 -10.94
C ASN A 34 0.25 10.37 -9.47
N ALA A 35 1.28 9.58 -9.19
CA ALA A 35 1.67 9.25 -7.82
C ALA A 35 2.32 10.45 -7.11
N PRO A 36 1.85 10.85 -5.93
CA PRO A 36 2.47 11.93 -5.18
C PRO A 36 3.89 11.54 -4.75
N GLU A 37 4.90 12.25 -5.26
CA GLU A 37 6.32 11.91 -5.08
C GLU A 37 6.74 11.79 -3.61
N TYR A 38 6.20 12.63 -2.73
CA TYR A 38 6.51 12.57 -1.29
C TYR A 38 6.01 11.28 -0.63
N ALA A 39 4.92 10.71 -1.14
CA ALA A 39 4.36 9.46 -0.62
C ALA A 39 5.18 8.23 -1.06
N LEU A 40 6.10 8.42 -2.01
CA LEU A 40 7.07 7.41 -2.48
C LEU A 40 8.35 7.39 -1.65
N ARG A 41 8.52 8.32 -0.72
CA ARG A 41 9.76 8.45 0.06
C ARG A 41 9.85 7.29 1.08
N PRO A 42 11.00 6.62 1.20
CA PRO A 42 11.21 5.56 2.19
C PRO A 42 10.79 5.95 3.61
N ALA A 43 11.11 7.17 4.04
CA ALA A 43 10.74 7.71 5.34
C ALA A 43 9.21 7.70 5.57
N PHE A 44 8.45 8.04 4.54
CA PHE A 44 6.99 8.07 4.63
C PHE A 44 6.42 6.64 4.70
N LEU A 45 6.90 5.72 3.86
CA LEU A 45 6.48 4.31 3.89
C LEU A 45 6.88 3.60 5.19
N SER A 46 8.03 3.97 5.78
CA SER A 46 8.53 3.41 7.04
C SER A 46 7.62 3.70 8.25
N THR A 47 6.75 4.71 8.16
CA THR A 47 5.80 5.05 9.22
C THR A 47 4.83 3.88 9.49
N PHE A 48 4.55 3.04 8.48
CA PHE A 48 3.75 1.85 8.65
C PHE A 48 4.33 0.88 9.67
N ALA A 49 5.65 0.66 9.68
CA ALA A 49 6.30 -0.30 10.57
C ALA A 49 6.06 0.06 12.05
N LEU A 50 6.10 1.36 12.37
CA LEU A 50 5.78 1.84 13.71
C LEU A 50 4.28 1.73 13.99
N ALA A 51 3.44 2.17 13.04
CA ALA A 51 1.99 2.16 13.22
C ALA A 51 1.42 0.75 13.36
N THR A 52 1.96 -0.26 12.66
CA THR A 52 1.53 -1.66 12.77
C THR A 52 1.98 -2.30 14.09
N ASP A 53 3.20 -2.01 14.55
CA ASP A 53 3.69 -2.45 15.86
C ASP A 53 2.81 -1.90 16.99
N GLN A 54 2.50 -0.61 16.94
CA GLN A 54 1.62 0.03 17.92
C GLN A 54 0.17 -0.44 17.78
N GLY A 55 -0.34 -0.60 16.57
CA GLY A 55 -1.69 -1.10 16.31
C GLY A 55 -1.91 -2.53 16.84
N SER A 56 -0.88 -3.38 16.78
CA SER A 56 -0.91 -4.74 17.33
C SER A 56 -0.98 -4.78 18.87
N LYS A 57 -0.64 -3.66 19.54
CA LYS A 57 -0.67 -3.53 21.01
C LYS A 57 -2.02 -3.09 21.57
N LEU A 58 -3.04 -2.91 20.72
CA LEU A 58 -4.39 -2.51 21.12
C LEU A 58 -5.23 -3.65 21.72
N GLY A 59 -4.68 -4.86 21.87
CA GLY A 59 -5.41 -6.03 22.37
C GLY A 59 -6.35 -6.68 21.35
N LEU A 60 -6.24 -6.32 20.07
CA LEU A 60 -7.07 -6.82 18.96
C LEU A 60 -6.36 -7.85 18.06
N SER A 61 -5.35 -8.54 18.62
CA SER A 61 -4.39 -9.35 17.85
C SER A 61 -3.48 -8.50 16.95
N ASN A 62 -2.72 -9.16 16.09
CA ASN A 62 -1.78 -8.52 15.17
C ASN A 62 -2.51 -7.65 14.13
N ASN A 63 -2.00 -6.45 13.91
CA ASN A 63 -2.49 -5.56 12.86
C ASN A 63 -2.25 -6.21 11.48
N LYS A 64 -3.32 -6.28 10.67
CA LYS A 64 -3.28 -6.83 9.31
C LYS A 64 -3.09 -5.76 8.24
N SER A 65 -3.66 -4.59 8.46
CA SER A 65 -3.64 -3.49 7.51
C SER A 65 -3.92 -2.15 8.18
N ILE A 66 -3.47 -1.08 7.56
CA ILE A 66 -3.77 0.30 7.94
C ILE A 66 -4.24 1.06 6.69
N ILE A 67 -5.29 1.85 6.84
CA ILE A 67 -5.85 2.69 5.78
C ILE A 67 -5.81 4.14 6.25
N CYS A 68 -5.14 4.99 5.48
CA CYS A 68 -5.03 6.41 5.75
C CYS A 68 -5.69 7.21 4.61
N TYR A 69 -6.66 8.05 4.95
CA TYR A 69 -7.26 8.98 4.00
C TYR A 69 -6.62 10.36 4.17
N TYR A 70 -6.17 10.93 3.06
CA TYR A 70 -5.75 12.31 2.95
C TYR A 70 -6.69 13.06 2.01
N ASN A 71 -6.49 14.36 1.86
CA ASN A 71 -7.39 15.20 1.08
C ASN A 71 -7.49 14.76 -0.40
N THR A 72 -6.35 14.42 -1.01
CA THR A 72 -6.26 14.11 -2.46
C THR A 72 -5.93 12.65 -2.77
N TYR A 73 -5.45 11.89 -1.79
CA TYR A 73 -5.04 10.50 -1.95
C TYR A 73 -5.41 9.67 -0.71
N GLN A 74 -5.40 8.36 -0.86
CA GLN A 74 -5.49 7.41 0.22
C GLN A 74 -4.33 6.43 0.12
N ILE A 75 -4.00 5.81 1.24
CA ILE A 75 -2.99 4.76 1.32
C ILE A 75 -3.59 3.57 2.02
N VAL A 76 -3.43 2.40 1.40
CA VAL A 76 -3.80 1.12 1.97
C VAL A 76 -2.53 0.29 2.11
N GLN A 77 -2.14 0.00 3.34
CA GLN A 77 -0.92 -0.74 3.64
C GLN A 77 -1.26 -2.07 4.31
N PHE A 78 -0.63 -3.14 3.86
CA PHE A 78 -0.86 -4.50 4.34
C PHE A 78 0.39 -5.06 5.00
N ASN A 79 0.19 -5.72 6.14
CA ASN A 79 1.22 -6.38 6.90
C ASN A 79 1.42 -7.81 6.39
N ARG A 80 2.52 -8.05 5.66
CA ARG A 80 2.92 -9.34 5.08
C ARG A 80 4.38 -9.66 5.43
N LEU A 81 4.70 -9.61 6.72
CA LEU A 81 6.08 -9.73 7.23
C LEU A 81 6.90 -10.82 6.52
N PRO A 82 8.17 -10.54 6.15
CA PRO A 82 8.91 -9.29 6.36
C PRO A 82 8.56 -8.15 5.38
N LEU A 83 7.56 -8.33 4.52
CA LEU A 83 7.14 -7.36 3.52
C LEU A 83 5.99 -6.46 4.00
N VAL A 84 5.97 -5.25 3.46
CA VAL A 84 4.85 -4.32 3.54
C VAL A 84 4.42 -3.99 2.11
N ILE A 85 3.14 -4.17 1.82
CA ILE A 85 2.55 -3.78 0.54
C ILE A 85 1.83 -2.47 0.74
N SER A 86 2.15 -1.47 -0.06
CA SER A 86 1.51 -0.16 0.00
C SER A 86 0.88 0.18 -1.34
N PHE A 87 -0.44 0.41 -1.31
CA PHE A 87 -1.18 0.97 -2.42
C PHE A 87 -1.44 2.45 -2.16
N ILE A 88 -1.07 3.30 -3.12
CA ILE A 88 -1.42 4.73 -3.09
C ILE A 88 -2.39 4.99 -4.23
N ALA A 89 -3.52 5.59 -3.91
CA ALA A 89 -4.62 5.81 -4.84
C ALA A 89 -5.24 7.18 -4.59
N SER A 90 -6.07 7.67 -5.53
CA SER A 90 -6.88 8.87 -5.29
C SER A 90 -7.74 8.71 -4.03
N SER A 91 -8.02 9.79 -3.29
CA SER A 91 -8.93 9.77 -2.13
C SER A 91 -10.35 9.30 -2.50
N SER A 92 -10.72 9.40 -3.77
CA SER A 92 -11.99 8.91 -4.33
C SER A 92 -11.96 7.47 -4.84
N ALA A 93 -10.82 6.78 -4.80
CA ALA A 93 -10.72 5.39 -5.23
C ALA A 93 -11.48 4.45 -4.29
N ASN A 94 -12.01 3.35 -4.84
CA ASN A 94 -12.75 2.37 -4.05
C ASN A 94 -11.77 1.49 -3.26
N THR A 95 -11.69 1.72 -1.96
CA THR A 95 -10.81 0.99 -1.03
C THR A 95 -11.12 -0.51 -0.98
N GLY A 96 -12.39 -0.89 -1.11
CA GLY A 96 -12.79 -2.30 -1.16
C GLY A 96 -12.22 -3.06 -2.35
N LEU A 97 -12.11 -2.39 -3.51
CA LEU A 97 -11.45 -2.97 -4.69
C LEU A 97 -9.94 -3.07 -4.48
N ILE A 98 -9.30 -2.12 -3.81
CA ILE A 98 -7.86 -2.19 -3.47
C ILE A 98 -7.59 -3.38 -2.53
N ILE A 99 -8.46 -3.59 -1.53
CA ILE A 99 -8.37 -4.74 -0.62
C ILE A 99 -8.59 -6.06 -1.37
N SER A 100 -9.46 -6.08 -2.38
CA SER A 100 -9.68 -7.27 -3.21
C SER A 100 -8.47 -7.56 -4.09
N LEU A 101 -7.87 -6.52 -4.69
CA LEU A 101 -6.66 -6.64 -5.49
C LEU A 101 -5.48 -7.20 -4.68
N GLU A 102 -5.32 -6.81 -3.42
CA GLU A 102 -4.29 -7.40 -2.56
C GLU A 102 -4.44 -8.92 -2.42
N LYS A 103 -5.68 -9.41 -2.28
CA LYS A 103 -5.96 -10.85 -2.20
C LYS A 103 -5.65 -11.56 -3.51
N ASP A 104 -5.96 -10.94 -4.64
CA ASP A 104 -5.67 -11.48 -5.97
C ASP A 104 -4.14 -11.56 -6.21
N LEU A 105 -3.37 -10.61 -5.67
CA LEU A 105 -1.91 -10.58 -5.76
C LEU A 105 -1.23 -11.47 -4.71
N ALA A 106 -1.96 -12.01 -3.72
CA ALA A 106 -1.38 -12.74 -2.59
C ALA A 106 -0.45 -13.89 -3.00
N PRO A 107 -0.73 -14.70 -4.04
CA PRO A 107 0.20 -15.75 -4.47
C PRO A 107 1.57 -15.19 -4.88
N LEU A 108 1.59 -14.10 -5.66
CA LEU A 108 2.82 -13.47 -6.12
C LEU A 108 3.62 -12.84 -4.97
N ILE A 109 2.92 -12.23 -4.01
CA ILE A 109 3.54 -11.66 -2.82
C ILE A 109 4.25 -12.74 -2.01
N GLU A 110 3.65 -13.92 -1.89
CA GLU A 110 4.21 -14.99 -1.09
C GLU A 110 5.44 -15.63 -1.74
N ASP A 111 5.48 -15.68 -3.08
CA ASP A 111 6.70 -16.03 -3.83
C ASP A 111 7.83 -15.01 -3.56
N LEU A 112 7.51 -13.70 -3.59
CA LEU A 112 8.49 -12.64 -3.30
C LEU A 112 8.98 -12.70 -1.85
N ARG A 113 8.09 -13.06 -0.92
CA ARG A 113 8.42 -13.17 0.50
C ARG A 113 9.48 -14.24 0.76
N GLN A 114 9.40 -15.39 0.09
CA GLN A 114 10.39 -16.46 0.21
C GLN A 114 11.80 -16.01 -0.18
N VAL A 115 11.93 -15.16 -1.20
CA VAL A 115 13.22 -14.63 -1.64
C VAL A 115 13.84 -13.70 -0.59
N VAL A 116 13.00 -12.92 0.10
CA VAL A 116 13.46 -11.97 1.14
C VAL A 116 13.83 -12.67 2.44
N GLU A 117 13.19 -13.79 2.79
CA GLU A 117 13.51 -14.56 4.01
C GLU A 117 14.83 -15.36 3.91
N VAL A 118 15.36 -15.59 2.70
CA VAL A 118 16.61 -16.33 2.47
C VAL A 118 17.86 -15.43 2.49
N ALA A 119 17.68 -14.11 2.47
CA ALA A 119 18.76 -13.12 2.38
C ALA A 119 19.27 -12.63 3.75
#